data_AF-A0AAV0ID12-F1
#
_entry.id   AF-A0AAV0ID12-F1
#
_cell.length_a   1.000
_cell.length_b   1.000
_cell.length_c   1.000
_cell.angle_alpha   90.00
_cell.angle_beta   90.00
_cell.angle_gamma   90.00
#
_symmetry.space_group_name_H-M   'P 1'
#
loop_
_entity.id
_entity.type
_entity.pdbx_description
1 polymer ?
#
loop_
_entity_poly.entity_id
_entity_poly.type
_entity_poly.pdbx_seq_one_letter_code
_entity_poly.pdbx_strand_id
1 'polypeptide(L)'
;MDAGHKTAILKDLARFVRRKDYYRKVGKAWKRGYLLYGPPGTGKSSLIAAMANYLNFDVYDLELTQLRENSELRKLIIATANRSILVVEDIDCTIDLQNRSAAKKRQVTLSGLLNFIDGLWSSCGDERIIVFTTNHKEKLDPALMRPGRMDVHINLSYCTPCGFRILASNYLGVKDHGLFPEIEELVSRCQVTPAEVAEQLMRNDDDEDVLTRLIEFLKSKKDELKVESLETSKSQETQEIKKGGLSSSSDNKG
;
A
#
# COMPACT_ATOMS: atom_id res chain seq x y z
N MET A 1 -8.85 -2.17 -8.73
CA MET A 1 -9.23 -3.02 -7.58
C MET A 1 -10.39 -3.90 -8.00
N ASP A 2 -10.31 -5.21 -7.76
CA ASP A 2 -11.38 -6.13 -8.16
C ASP A 2 -12.66 -5.92 -7.33
N ALA A 3 -13.82 -6.17 -7.94
CA ALA A 3 -15.12 -5.93 -7.32
C ALA A 3 -15.35 -6.70 -6.00
N GLY A 4 -14.77 -7.90 -5.89
CA GLY A 4 -14.81 -8.71 -4.67
C GLY A 4 -14.07 -8.05 -3.51
N HIS A 5 -12.86 -7.56 -3.75
CA HIS A 5 -12.06 -6.87 -2.74
C HIS A 5 -12.73 -5.57 -2.26
N LYS A 6 -13.28 -4.78 -3.19
CA LYS A 6 -14.07 -3.59 -2.85
C LYS A 6 -15.24 -3.92 -1.92
N THR A 7 -15.99 -4.98 -2.24
CA THR A 7 -17.15 -5.40 -1.45
C THR A 7 -16.75 -5.86 -0.04
N ALA A 8 -15.62 -6.56 0.09
CA ALA A 8 -15.11 -6.99 1.39
C ALA A 8 -14.77 -5.81 2.30
N ILE A 9 -14.10 -4.78 1.77
CA ILE A 9 -13.76 -3.55 2.51
C ILE A 9 -15.03 -2.83 2.97
N LEU A 10 -15.98 -2.60 2.05
CA LEU A 10 -17.23 -1.90 2.38
C LEU A 10 -18.01 -2.64 3.48
N LYS A 11 -18.05 -3.98 3.42
CA LYS A 11 -18.66 -4.80 4.47
C LYS A 11 -17.93 -4.67 5.81
N ASP A 12 -16.60 -4.63 5.82
CA ASP A 12 -15.82 -4.45 7.05
C ASP A 12 -16.05 -3.07 7.67
N LEU A 13 -16.03 -2.00 6.86
CA LEU A 13 -16.30 -0.63 7.30
C LEU A 13 -17.71 -0.49 7.87
N ALA A 14 -18.72 -0.98 7.16
CA ALA A 14 -20.11 -0.97 7.64
C ALA A 14 -20.28 -1.79 8.93
N ARG A 15 -19.56 -2.91 9.04
CA ARG A 15 -19.53 -3.75 10.24
C ARG A 15 -18.88 -3.02 11.41
N PHE A 16 -17.82 -2.26 11.18
CA PHE A 16 -17.13 -1.47 12.20
C PHE A 16 -18.05 -0.42 12.81
N VAL A 17 -18.71 0.40 11.99
CA VAL A 17 -19.63 1.46 12.44
C VAL A 17 -20.81 0.90 13.22
N ARG A 18 -21.37 -0.24 12.79
CA ARG A 18 -22.54 -0.85 13.44
C ARG A 18 -22.22 -1.52 14.78
N ARG A 19 -20.95 -1.70 15.14
CA ARG A 19 -20.54 -2.52 16.30
C ARG A 19 -20.17 -1.73 17.54
N LYS A 20 -20.54 -0.45 17.64
CA LYS A 20 -20.32 0.39 18.83
C LYS A 20 -20.58 -0.33 20.16
N ASP A 21 -21.79 -0.87 20.32
CA ASP A 21 -22.20 -1.50 21.58
C ASP A 21 -21.46 -2.82 21.84
N TYR A 22 -21.04 -3.52 20.77
CA TYR A 22 -20.20 -4.70 20.91
C TYR A 22 -18.83 -4.33 21.50
N TYR A 23 -18.16 -3.32 20.96
CA TYR A 23 -16.86 -2.85 21.46
C TYR A 23 -16.97 -2.39 22.93
N ARG A 24 -18.02 -1.63 23.25
CA ARG A 24 -18.32 -1.20 24.63
C ARG A 24 -18.55 -2.39 25.57
N LYS A 25 -19.36 -3.37 25.16
CA LYS A 25 -19.69 -4.56 25.97
C LYS A 25 -18.45 -5.39 26.30
N VAL A 26 -17.51 -5.53 25.36
CA VAL A 26 -16.29 -6.31 25.58
C VAL A 26 -15.14 -5.49 26.18
N GLY A 27 -15.37 -4.21 26.51
CA GLY A 27 -14.36 -3.33 27.10
C GLY A 27 -13.16 -3.06 26.19
N LYS A 28 -13.34 -3.09 24.86
CA LYS A 28 -12.27 -2.81 23.89
C LYS A 28 -12.44 -1.43 23.29
N ALA A 29 -11.32 -0.78 23.00
CA ALA A 29 -11.26 0.43 22.20
C ALA A 29 -12.04 0.24 20.88
N TRP A 30 -12.91 1.19 20.52
CA TRP A 30 -13.69 1.13 19.27
C TRP A 30 -12.86 1.60 18.07
N LYS A 31 -11.76 0.87 17.84
CA LYS A 31 -10.80 1.14 16.77
C LYS A 31 -10.77 0.03 15.72
N ARG A 32 -10.35 0.39 14.52
CA ARG A 32 -10.05 -0.55 13.42
C ARG A 32 -8.77 -0.14 12.71
N GLY A 33 -7.82 -1.06 12.59
CA GLY A 33 -6.57 -0.80 11.87
C GLY A 33 -6.52 -1.43 10.49
N TYR A 34 -6.07 -0.66 9.51
CA TYR A 34 -5.83 -1.07 8.14
C TYR A 34 -4.37 -0.89 7.77
N LEU A 35 -3.82 -1.84 7.01
CA LEU A 35 -2.52 -1.74 6.37
C LEU A 35 -2.74 -1.80 4.86
N LEU A 36 -2.48 -0.71 4.16
CA LEU A 36 -2.50 -0.61 2.70
C LEU A 36 -1.07 -0.76 2.20
N TYR A 37 -0.82 -1.76 1.35
CA TYR A 37 0.53 -1.99 0.84
C TYR A 37 0.53 -2.31 -0.65
N GLY A 38 1.65 -2.01 -1.30
CA GLY A 38 1.86 -2.26 -2.72
C GLY A 38 2.68 -1.15 -3.38
N PRO A 39 3.02 -1.28 -4.67
CA PRO A 39 3.84 -0.30 -5.39
C PRO A 39 3.32 1.14 -5.30
N PRO A 40 4.18 2.16 -5.51
CA PRO A 40 3.73 3.53 -5.68
C PRO A 40 2.76 3.63 -6.87
N GLY A 41 1.81 4.56 -6.82
CA GLY A 41 0.85 4.76 -7.92
C GLY A 41 -0.31 3.73 -7.99
N THR A 42 -0.46 2.85 -6.99
CA THR A 42 -1.59 1.88 -6.96
C THR A 42 -2.85 2.37 -6.24
N GLY A 43 -2.87 3.64 -5.81
CA GLY A 43 -4.06 4.29 -5.26
C GLY A 43 -4.28 4.07 -3.75
N LYS A 44 -3.21 3.85 -2.97
CA LYS A 44 -3.26 3.75 -1.50
C LYS A 44 -3.97 4.96 -0.87
N SER A 45 -3.47 6.18 -1.11
CA SER A 45 -4.07 7.40 -0.57
C SER A 45 -5.46 7.69 -1.16
N SER A 46 -5.69 7.35 -2.44
CA SER A 46 -7.03 7.46 -3.06
C SER A 46 -8.06 6.54 -2.39
N LEU A 47 -7.66 5.34 -1.97
CA LEU A 47 -8.54 4.42 -1.22
C LEU A 47 -8.90 5.01 0.15
N ILE A 48 -7.94 5.63 0.85
CA ILE A 48 -8.19 6.31 2.13
C ILE A 48 -9.25 7.41 1.96
N ALA A 49 -9.09 8.26 0.95
CA ALA A 49 -10.07 9.30 0.64
C ALA A 49 -11.46 8.70 0.34
N ALA A 50 -11.52 7.59 -0.40
CA ALA A 50 -12.78 6.89 -0.68
C ALA A 50 -13.42 6.31 0.59
N MET A 51 -12.62 5.75 1.53
CA MET A 51 -13.10 5.26 2.82
C MET A 51 -13.67 6.38 3.67
N ALA A 52 -12.97 7.52 3.74
CA ALA A 52 -13.39 8.70 4.50
C ALA A 52 -14.72 9.24 3.97
N ASN A 53 -14.84 9.41 2.65
CA ASN A 53 -16.06 9.87 2.00
C ASN A 53 -17.23 8.91 2.20
N TYR A 54 -16.98 7.59 2.10
CA TYR A 54 -18.02 6.58 2.32
C TYR A 54 -18.57 6.59 3.75
N LEU A 55 -17.71 6.86 4.74
CA LEU A 55 -18.08 6.89 6.16
C LEU A 55 -18.52 8.27 6.66
N ASN A 56 -18.27 9.32 5.87
CA ASN A 56 -18.33 10.71 6.30
C ASN A 56 -17.46 10.96 7.56
N PHE A 57 -16.20 10.56 7.47
CA PHE A 57 -15.19 10.69 8.53
C PHE A 57 -14.15 11.75 8.16
N ASP A 58 -13.65 12.46 9.16
CA ASP A 58 -12.52 13.39 8.99
C ASP A 58 -11.21 12.63 8.77
N VAL A 59 -10.29 13.17 7.97
CA VAL A 59 -8.98 12.56 7.71
C VAL A 59 -7.90 13.40 8.39
N TYR A 60 -7.07 12.75 9.21
CA TYR A 60 -5.90 13.34 9.84
C TYR A 60 -4.65 12.63 9.36
N ASP A 61 -3.79 13.34 8.64
CA ASP A 61 -2.48 12.84 8.26
C ASP A 61 -1.47 13.07 9.40
N LEU A 62 -0.78 12.01 9.81
CA LEU A 62 0.15 12.01 10.93
C LEU A 62 1.59 11.91 10.43
N GLU A 63 2.23 13.05 10.34
CA GLU A 63 3.62 13.12 9.90
C GLU A 63 4.60 12.80 11.05
N LEU A 64 5.03 11.54 11.12
CA LEU A 64 5.94 11.07 12.18
C LEU A 64 7.34 11.69 12.12
N THR A 65 7.75 12.20 10.97
CA THR A 65 9.07 12.83 10.79
C THR A 65 9.16 14.16 11.55
N GLN A 66 8.08 14.93 11.67
CA GLN A 66 8.15 16.23 12.33
C GLN A 66 8.24 16.11 13.87
N LEU A 67 7.90 14.96 14.42
CA LEU A 67 7.80 14.75 15.87
C LEU A 67 9.15 14.38 16.49
N ARG A 68 9.47 15.03 17.60
CA ARG A 68 10.72 14.79 18.35
C ARG A 68 10.49 13.83 19.50
N GLU A 69 9.33 13.94 20.15
CA GLU A 69 9.00 13.19 21.36
C GLU A 69 7.64 12.48 21.27
N ASN A 70 7.53 11.36 21.97
CA ASN A 70 6.26 10.62 22.10
C ASN A 70 5.17 11.41 22.84
N SER A 71 5.56 12.42 23.62
CA SER A 71 4.63 13.33 24.31
C SER A 71 3.81 14.17 23.30
N GLU A 72 4.45 14.63 22.22
CA GLU A 72 3.82 15.37 21.12
C GLU A 72 2.88 14.46 20.32
N LEU A 73 3.35 13.25 20.01
CA LEU A 73 2.54 12.22 19.38
C LEU A 73 1.24 11.95 20.16
N ARG A 74 1.36 11.79 21.47
CA ARG A 74 0.20 11.60 22.36
C ARG A 74 -0.77 12.79 22.30
N LYS A 75 -0.26 14.03 22.30
CA LYS A 75 -1.10 15.24 22.20
C LYS A 75 -1.87 15.28 20.88
N LEU A 76 -1.21 14.98 19.76
CA LEU A 76 -1.86 14.92 18.44
C LEU A 76 -2.97 13.86 18.40
N ILE A 77 -2.67 12.66 18.88
CA ILE A 77 -3.63 11.56 18.94
C ILE A 77 -4.86 11.95 19.78
N ILE A 78 -4.67 12.61 20.93
CA ILE A 78 -5.78 13.07 21.79
C ILE A 78 -6.56 14.21 21.14
N ALA A 79 -5.89 15.10 20.40
CA ALA A 79 -6.52 16.25 19.75
C ALA A 79 -7.38 15.89 18.54
N THR A 80 -7.14 14.73 17.90
CA THR A 80 -7.97 14.27 16.78
C THR A 80 -9.39 13.93 17.24
N ALA A 81 -10.38 14.36 16.44
CA ALA A 81 -11.79 14.17 16.75
C ALA A 81 -12.22 12.69 16.59
N ASN A 82 -13.39 12.38 17.14
CA ASN A 82 -14.05 11.10 16.89
C ASN A 82 -14.66 11.04 15.48
N ARG A 83 -14.96 9.83 15.00
CA ARG A 83 -15.39 9.58 13.61
C ARG A 83 -14.35 10.08 12.61
N SER A 84 -13.11 9.63 12.83
CA SER A 84 -11.97 10.04 12.04
C SER A 84 -11.13 8.86 11.55
N ILE A 85 -10.39 9.11 10.47
CA ILE A 85 -9.36 8.25 9.91
C ILE A 85 -8.01 8.90 10.19
N LEU A 86 -7.20 8.26 11.02
CA LEU A 86 -5.80 8.63 11.25
C LEU A 86 -4.93 7.91 10.21
N VAL A 87 -4.20 8.68 9.42
CA VAL A 87 -3.34 8.16 8.35
C VAL A 87 -1.89 8.25 8.81
N VAL A 88 -1.14 7.18 8.58
CA VAL A 88 0.30 7.15 8.78
C VAL A 88 0.94 6.66 7.48
N GLU A 89 1.38 7.60 6.66
CA GLU A 89 1.93 7.28 5.35
C GLU A 89 3.40 6.81 5.39
N ASP A 90 3.77 5.99 4.41
CA ASP A 90 5.14 5.57 4.10
C ASP A 90 5.95 5.12 5.33
N ILE A 91 5.37 4.18 6.09
CA ILE A 91 5.98 3.70 7.33
C ILE A 91 7.33 2.98 7.12
N ASP A 92 7.58 2.46 5.92
CA ASP A 92 8.87 1.88 5.53
C ASP A 92 9.98 2.93 5.47
N CYS A 93 9.71 4.13 4.95
CA CYS A 93 10.66 5.23 4.99
C CYS A 93 10.98 5.65 6.43
N THR A 94 9.97 5.60 7.31
CA THR A 94 10.15 5.91 8.74
C THR A 94 11.06 4.89 9.43
N ILE A 95 10.92 3.61 9.11
CA ILE A 95 11.78 2.52 9.63
C ILE A 95 13.22 2.67 9.11
N ASP A 96 13.40 2.92 7.82
CA ASP A 96 14.73 3.09 7.22
C ASP A 96 15.47 4.30 7.82
N LEU A 97 14.75 5.40 8.09
CA LEU A 97 15.30 6.55 8.80
C LEU A 97 15.72 6.24 10.24
N GLN A 98 14.95 5.43 10.97
CA GLN A 98 15.29 5.02 12.34
C GLN A 98 16.56 4.15 12.37
N ASN A 99 16.69 3.22 11.42
CA ASN A 99 17.87 2.34 11.31
C ASN A 99 19.15 3.12 10.99
N ARG A 100 19.09 4.09 10.05
CA ARG A 100 20.24 4.93 9.70
C ARG A 100 20.59 5.97 10.77
N SER A 101 19.59 6.38 11.56
CA SER A 101 19.74 7.43 12.59
C SER A 101 20.06 6.88 13.97
N ALA A 102 20.63 5.67 14.10
CA ALA A 102 21.13 5.18 15.40
C ALA A 102 22.08 6.17 16.12
N ALA A 103 22.68 7.12 15.38
CA ALA A 103 23.49 8.23 15.89
C ALA A 103 22.73 9.53 16.27
N LYS A 104 21.46 9.72 15.87
CA LYS A 104 20.61 10.88 16.22
C LYS A 104 19.32 10.40 16.88
N LYS A 105 19.20 10.64 18.20
CA LYS A 105 18.04 10.30 19.06
C LYS A 105 16.72 10.91 18.56
N ARG A 106 16.08 10.33 17.54
CA ARG A 106 14.63 10.47 17.35
C ARG A 106 13.94 9.49 18.28
N GLN A 107 13.11 9.99 19.19
CA GLN A 107 12.45 9.15 20.19
C GLN A 107 11.09 8.59 19.72
N VAL A 108 10.55 9.10 18.60
CA VAL A 108 9.29 8.64 18.05
C VAL A 108 9.52 7.41 17.19
N THR A 109 8.92 6.30 17.61
CA THR A 109 8.98 5.02 16.90
C THR A 109 7.58 4.55 16.51
N LEU A 110 7.49 3.77 15.44
CA LEU A 110 6.22 3.17 15.01
C LEU A 110 5.66 2.21 16.07
N SER A 111 6.56 1.49 16.76
CA SER A 111 6.21 0.68 17.93
C SER A 111 5.66 1.54 19.07
N GLY A 112 6.28 2.70 19.34
CA GLY A 112 5.78 3.70 20.28
C GLY A 112 4.35 4.11 19.95
N LEU A 113 4.10 4.55 18.71
CA LEU A 113 2.76 4.90 18.21
C LEU A 113 1.73 3.79 18.49
N LEU A 114 2.02 2.55 18.12
CA LEU A 114 1.09 1.44 18.34
C LEU A 114 0.86 1.14 19.82
N ASN A 115 1.90 1.22 20.65
CA ASN A 115 1.76 1.06 22.09
C ASN A 115 0.87 2.17 22.69
N PHE A 116 0.97 3.40 22.20
CA PHE A 116 0.07 4.49 22.60
C PHE A 116 -1.36 4.24 22.15
N ILE A 117 -1.57 3.84 20.91
CA ILE A 117 -2.89 3.51 20.36
C ILE A 117 -3.55 2.37 21.16
N ASP A 118 -2.78 1.34 21.51
CA ASP A 118 -3.28 0.20 22.29
C ASP A 118 -3.58 0.61 23.75
N GLY A 119 -2.72 1.42 24.37
CA GLY A 119 -2.86 1.82 25.78
C GLY A 119 -3.88 2.93 26.04
N LEU A 120 -3.87 4.02 25.26
CA LEU A 120 -4.69 5.21 25.51
C LEU A 120 -6.15 5.06 25.08
N TRP A 121 -6.40 4.45 23.92
CA TRP A 121 -7.77 4.36 23.38
C TRP A 121 -8.61 3.26 24.00
N SER A 122 -7.98 2.35 24.75
CA SER A 122 -8.67 1.37 25.59
C SER A 122 -9.68 2.01 26.55
N SER A 123 -9.45 3.28 26.92
CA SER A 123 -10.26 4.01 27.88
C SER A 123 -11.28 4.98 27.27
N CYS A 124 -11.12 5.41 26.01
CA CYS A 124 -11.85 6.57 25.48
C CYS A 124 -13.12 6.27 24.68
N GLY A 125 -13.42 5.01 24.32
CA GLY A 125 -14.67 4.68 23.58
C GLY A 125 -14.78 5.36 22.20
N ASP A 126 -13.65 5.84 21.68
CA ASP A 126 -13.55 6.67 20.50
C ASP A 126 -13.69 5.83 19.22
N GLU A 127 -14.58 6.27 18.32
CA GLU A 127 -14.81 5.67 17.00
C GLU A 127 -13.73 6.14 16.03
N ARG A 128 -12.70 5.32 15.82
CA ARG A 128 -11.53 5.70 14.99
C ARG A 128 -11.04 4.59 14.09
N ILE A 129 -10.67 4.95 12.88
CA ILE A 129 -9.95 4.08 11.96
C ILE A 129 -8.52 4.56 11.88
N ILE A 130 -7.56 3.64 11.86
CA ILE A 130 -6.17 3.95 11.57
C ILE A 130 -5.78 3.26 10.28
N VAL A 131 -5.17 3.99 9.35
CA VAL A 131 -4.67 3.44 8.11
C VAL A 131 -3.17 3.69 8.03
N PHE A 132 -2.42 2.61 7.84
CA PHE A 132 -0.99 2.63 7.59
C PHE A 132 -0.75 2.36 6.10
N THR A 133 0.14 3.12 5.46
CA THR A 133 0.56 2.85 4.07
C THR A 133 2.03 2.42 4.03
N THR A 134 2.35 1.48 3.13
CA THR A 134 3.74 1.10 2.86
C THR A 134 3.93 0.62 1.42
N ASN A 135 5.12 0.82 0.86
CA ASN A 135 5.48 0.17 -0.40
C ASN A 135 6.05 -1.25 -0.19
N HIS A 136 6.54 -1.53 1.02
CA HIS A 136 7.35 -2.71 1.34
C HIS A 136 6.86 -3.40 2.62
N LYS A 137 5.87 -4.29 2.48
CA LYS A 137 5.29 -5.03 3.61
C LYS A 137 6.32 -5.90 4.34
N GLU A 138 7.27 -6.46 3.60
CA GLU A 138 8.35 -7.32 4.07
C GLU A 138 9.35 -6.62 5.00
N LYS A 139 9.44 -5.28 4.95
CA LYS A 139 10.29 -4.50 5.85
C LYS A 139 9.66 -4.27 7.23
N LEU A 140 8.37 -4.58 7.39
CA LEU A 140 7.65 -4.31 8.63
C LEU A 140 7.92 -5.40 9.67
N ASP A 141 8.14 -4.97 10.92
CA ASP A 141 8.22 -5.88 12.05
C ASP A 141 6.87 -6.63 12.24
N PRO A 142 6.87 -7.98 12.23
CA PRO A 142 5.66 -8.78 12.48
C PRO A 142 4.92 -8.45 13.79
N ALA A 143 5.59 -7.89 14.80
CA ALA A 143 4.98 -7.43 16.04
C ALA A 143 3.98 -6.28 15.83
N LEU A 144 4.12 -5.50 14.75
CA LEU A 144 3.20 -4.42 14.39
C LEU A 144 1.92 -4.95 13.75
N MET A 145 2.01 -6.11 13.07
CA MET A 145 0.90 -6.74 12.34
C MET A 145 -0.01 -7.62 13.22
N ARG A 146 0.19 -7.61 14.54
CA ARG A 146 -0.62 -8.43 15.46
C ARG A 146 -2.09 -7.97 15.49
N PRO A 147 -3.05 -8.90 15.68
CA PRO A 147 -4.47 -8.55 15.82
C PRO A 147 -4.70 -7.50 16.90
N GLY A 148 -5.58 -6.54 16.61
CA GLY A 148 -5.82 -5.35 17.43
C GLY A 148 -5.01 -4.12 17.00
N ARG A 149 -3.93 -4.28 16.21
CA ARG A 149 -3.13 -3.19 15.65
C ARG A 149 -3.50 -2.94 14.20
N MET A 150 -2.98 -3.76 13.28
CA MET A 150 -3.26 -3.71 11.85
C MET A 150 -4.13 -4.93 11.49
N ASP A 151 -5.44 -4.82 11.67
CA ASP A 151 -6.37 -5.95 11.56
C ASP A 151 -6.63 -6.39 10.12
N VAL A 152 -6.70 -5.42 9.20
CA VAL A 152 -7.06 -5.66 7.80
C VAL A 152 -5.89 -5.28 6.91
N HIS A 153 -5.40 -6.23 6.13
CA HIS A 153 -4.27 -6.01 5.22
C HIS A 153 -4.79 -6.01 3.78
N ILE A 154 -4.55 -4.94 3.04
CA ILE A 154 -5.03 -4.77 1.67
C ILE A 154 -3.82 -4.58 0.76
N ASN A 155 -3.64 -5.53 -0.15
CA ASN A 155 -2.66 -5.43 -1.23
C ASN A 155 -3.26 -4.64 -2.40
N LEU A 156 -2.66 -3.51 -2.74
CA LEU A 156 -2.96 -2.71 -3.91
C LEU A 156 -1.89 -2.97 -4.97
N SER A 157 -2.15 -3.97 -5.79
CA SER A 157 -1.27 -4.44 -6.86
C SER A 157 -1.39 -3.59 -8.14
N TYR A 158 -0.63 -3.99 -9.15
CA TYR A 158 -0.70 -3.48 -10.52
C TYR A 158 -2.12 -3.57 -11.11
N CYS A 159 -2.33 -2.81 -12.19
CA CYS A 159 -3.59 -2.71 -12.88
C CYS A 159 -4.01 -4.07 -13.42
N THR A 160 -5.29 -4.41 -13.25
CA THR A 160 -5.91 -5.62 -13.82
C THR A 160 -6.75 -5.22 -15.03
N PRO A 161 -7.09 -6.14 -15.95
CA PRO A 161 -8.05 -5.87 -17.03
C PRO A 161 -9.35 -5.24 -16.54
N CYS A 162 -9.88 -5.74 -15.42
CA CYS A 162 -11.06 -5.18 -14.75
C CYS A 162 -10.79 -3.75 -14.24
N GLY A 163 -9.61 -3.50 -13.68
CA GLY A 163 -9.18 -2.17 -13.27
C GLY A 163 -9.10 -1.20 -14.45
N PHE A 164 -8.52 -1.62 -15.57
CA PHE A 164 -8.43 -0.83 -16.81
C PHE A 164 -9.82 -0.42 -17.30
N ARG A 165 -10.79 -1.34 -17.41
CA ARG A 165 -12.16 -0.99 -17.83
C ARG A 165 -12.80 0.07 -16.95
N ILE A 166 -12.57 0.02 -15.64
CA ILE A 166 -13.06 1.04 -14.71
C ILE A 166 -12.39 2.39 -14.98
N LEU A 167 -11.07 2.40 -15.24
CA LEU A 167 -10.35 3.64 -15.58
C LEU A 167 -10.84 4.21 -16.92
N ALA A 168 -10.94 3.39 -17.97
CA ALA A 168 -11.44 3.81 -19.28
C ALA A 168 -12.87 4.37 -19.18
N SER A 169 -13.76 3.71 -18.43
CA SER A 169 -15.12 4.21 -18.21
C SER A 169 -15.17 5.50 -17.41
N ASN A 170 -14.22 5.74 -16.50
CA ASN A 170 -14.20 6.94 -15.65
C ASN A 170 -13.57 8.16 -16.36
N TYR A 171 -12.52 7.94 -17.15
CA TYR A 171 -11.76 9.01 -17.81
C TYR A 171 -12.27 9.32 -19.22
N LEU A 172 -12.55 8.29 -20.02
CA LEU A 172 -13.02 8.44 -21.41
C LEU A 172 -14.54 8.31 -21.55
N GLY A 173 -15.23 7.75 -20.54
CA GLY A 173 -16.66 7.46 -20.64
C GLY A 173 -16.99 6.24 -21.53
N VAL A 174 -15.95 5.54 -22.03
CA VAL A 174 -16.08 4.38 -22.91
C VAL A 174 -16.19 3.10 -22.10
N LYS A 175 -17.21 2.28 -22.39
CA LYS A 175 -17.44 0.99 -21.72
C LYS A 175 -16.93 -0.21 -22.50
N ASP A 176 -16.82 -0.06 -23.82
CA ASP A 176 -16.34 -1.10 -24.72
C ASP A 176 -15.69 -0.47 -25.95
N HIS A 177 -14.64 -1.09 -26.46
CA HIS A 177 -13.90 -0.63 -27.63
C HIS A 177 -13.19 -1.81 -28.30
N GLY A 178 -13.02 -1.76 -29.63
CA GLY A 178 -12.36 -2.83 -30.39
C GLY A 178 -10.91 -3.10 -29.95
N LEU A 179 -10.25 -2.12 -29.34
CA LEU A 179 -8.88 -2.20 -28.83
C LEU A 179 -8.79 -2.74 -27.38
N PHE A 180 -9.91 -2.87 -26.66
CA PHE A 180 -9.89 -3.34 -25.27
C PHE A 180 -9.32 -4.76 -25.12
N PRO A 181 -9.65 -5.75 -25.97
CA PRO A 181 -9.07 -7.08 -25.84
C PRO A 181 -7.54 -7.10 -25.91
N GLU A 182 -6.94 -6.29 -26.81
CA GLU A 182 -5.48 -6.18 -26.92
C GLU A 182 -4.87 -5.51 -25.67
N ILE A 183 -5.47 -4.42 -25.20
CA ILE A 183 -5.02 -3.72 -23.98
C ILE A 183 -5.12 -4.64 -22.77
N GLU A 184 -6.21 -5.38 -22.62
CA GLU A 184 -6.42 -6.31 -21.50
C GLU A 184 -5.41 -7.45 -21.49
N GLU A 185 -5.05 -7.98 -22.66
CA GLU A 185 -3.99 -8.98 -22.79
C GLU A 185 -2.63 -8.39 -22.39
N LEU A 186 -2.33 -7.17 -22.83
CA LEU A 186 -1.09 -6.48 -22.50
C LEU A 186 -0.99 -6.15 -21.01
N VAL A 187 -2.04 -5.58 -20.41
CA VAL A 187 -2.13 -5.27 -18.97
C VAL A 187 -1.95 -6.54 -18.13
N SER A 188 -2.49 -7.68 -18.56
CA SER A 188 -2.31 -8.96 -17.87
C SER A 188 -0.86 -9.47 -17.88
N ARG A 189 -0.04 -9.00 -18.84
CA ARG A 189 1.34 -9.45 -19.05
C ARG A 189 2.39 -8.43 -18.64
N CYS A 190 2.02 -7.21 -18.30
CA CYS A 190 2.94 -6.15 -17.89
C CYS A 190 2.63 -5.66 -16.47
N GLN A 191 3.67 -5.23 -15.76
CA GLN A 191 3.53 -4.57 -14.47
C GLN A 191 3.31 -3.08 -14.68
N VAL A 192 2.05 -2.68 -14.90
CA VAL A 192 1.64 -1.28 -15.05
C VAL A 192 0.74 -0.87 -13.89
N THR A 193 0.99 0.30 -13.32
CA THR A 193 0.21 0.83 -12.20
C THR A 193 -1.07 1.52 -12.70
N PRO A 194 -2.15 1.55 -11.89
CA PRO A 194 -3.33 2.34 -12.19
C PRO A 194 -3.05 3.81 -12.48
N ALA A 195 -2.06 4.42 -11.79
CA ALA A 195 -1.66 5.80 -12.04
C ALA A 195 -1.05 6.00 -13.42
N GLU A 196 -0.14 5.12 -13.85
CA GLU A 196 0.45 5.17 -15.20
C GLU A 196 -0.62 5.02 -16.28
N VAL A 197 -1.57 4.09 -16.09
CA VAL A 197 -2.70 3.92 -17.04
C VAL A 197 -3.56 5.19 -17.06
N ALA A 198 -3.93 5.72 -15.89
CA ALA A 198 -4.74 6.94 -15.80
C ALA A 198 -4.04 8.12 -16.48
N GLU A 199 -2.72 8.26 -16.34
CA GLU A 199 -1.93 9.30 -16.99
C GLU A 199 -2.04 9.24 -18.52
N GLN A 200 -1.98 8.04 -19.11
CA GLN A 200 -2.19 7.88 -20.55
C GLN A 200 -3.62 8.26 -20.97
N LEU A 201 -4.61 7.89 -20.15
CA LEU A 201 -6.03 8.15 -20.43
C LEU A 201 -6.45 9.61 -20.24
N MET A 202 -5.70 10.42 -19.48
CA MET A 202 -6.02 11.83 -19.21
C MET A 202 -5.51 12.79 -20.30
N ARG A 203 -4.91 12.28 -21.38
CA ARG A 203 -4.41 13.13 -22.47
C ARG A 203 -5.58 13.66 -23.31
N ASN A 204 -5.53 14.94 -23.69
CA ASN A 204 -6.56 15.60 -24.48
C ASN A 204 -6.46 15.22 -25.98
N ASP A 205 -6.63 13.94 -26.27
CA ASP A 205 -6.68 13.39 -27.63
C ASP A 205 -8.04 12.66 -27.83
N ASP A 206 -8.32 12.21 -29.06
CA ASP A 206 -9.49 11.37 -29.34
C ASP A 206 -9.38 9.99 -28.66
N ASP A 207 -10.52 9.37 -28.32
CA ASP A 207 -10.57 8.09 -27.61
C ASP A 207 -9.75 7.00 -28.34
N GLU A 208 -9.79 6.97 -29.68
CA GLU A 208 -9.06 5.98 -30.48
C GLU A 208 -7.54 6.22 -30.45
N ASP A 209 -7.12 7.48 -30.49
CA ASP A 209 -5.71 7.89 -30.39
C ASP A 209 -5.13 7.58 -29.00
N VAL A 210 -5.89 7.86 -27.93
CA VAL A 210 -5.51 7.58 -26.54
C VAL A 210 -5.28 6.08 -26.35
N LEU A 211 -6.20 5.24 -26.82
CA LEU A 211 -6.12 3.79 -26.67
C LEU A 211 -4.98 3.19 -27.50
N THR A 212 -4.73 3.71 -28.71
CA THR A 212 -3.61 3.29 -29.55
C THR A 212 -2.27 3.60 -28.89
N ARG A 213 -2.10 4.81 -28.33
CA ARG A 213 -0.89 5.18 -27.59
C ARG A 213 -0.72 4.36 -26.31
N LEU A 214 -1.81 4.02 -25.62
CA LEU A 214 -1.74 3.13 -24.46
C LEU A 214 -1.19 1.76 -24.86
N ILE A 215 -1.58 1.21 -26.01
CA ILE A 215 -1.02 -0.03 -26.54
C ILE A 215 0.50 0.09 -26.78
N GLU A 216 0.94 1.19 -27.41
CA GLU A 216 2.37 1.45 -27.65
C GLU A 216 3.17 1.51 -26.34
N PHE A 217 2.65 2.24 -25.35
CA PHE A 217 3.23 2.34 -24.02
C PHE A 217 3.36 0.97 -23.33
N LEU A 218 2.28 0.17 -23.36
CA LEU A 218 2.27 -1.17 -22.76
C LEU A 218 3.22 -2.14 -23.48
N LYS A 219 3.37 -2.02 -24.81
CA LYS A 219 4.35 -2.79 -25.58
C LYS A 219 5.78 -2.43 -25.18
N SER A 220 6.10 -1.14 -25.03
CA SER A 220 7.41 -0.68 -24.55
C SER A 220 7.74 -1.26 -23.16
N LYS A 221 6.82 -1.15 -22.21
CA LYS A 221 6.96 -1.73 -20.85
C LYS A 221 7.16 -3.25 -20.87
N LYS A 222 6.46 -3.96 -21.76
CA LYS A 222 6.60 -5.41 -21.91
C LYS A 222 8.01 -5.78 -22.38
N ASP A 223 8.61 -4.99 -23.26
CA ASP A 223 9.95 -5.25 -23.75
C ASP A 223 11.03 -4.93 -22.70
N GLU A 224 10.85 -3.87 -21.91
CA GLU A 224 11.71 -3.57 -20.74
C GLU A 224 11.76 -4.74 -19.74
N LEU A 225 10.61 -5.33 -19.41
CA LEU A 225 10.52 -6.47 -18.50
C LEU A 225 11.22 -7.73 -19.04
N LYS A 226 11.20 -7.94 -20.37
CA LYS A 226 11.98 -9.05 -20.98
C LYS A 226 13.47 -8.81 -20.82
N VAL A 227 13.95 -7.59 -21.06
CA VAL A 227 15.36 -7.24 -20.93
C VAL A 227 15.83 -7.43 -19.49
N GLU A 228 15.08 -6.93 -18.50
CA GLU A 228 15.41 -7.12 -17.07
C GLU A 228 15.46 -8.60 -16.68
N SER A 229 14.52 -9.42 -17.16
CA SER A 229 14.49 -10.87 -16.87
C SER A 229 15.70 -11.63 -17.47
N LEU A 230 16.20 -11.19 -18.64
CA LEU A 230 17.38 -11.76 -19.28
C LEU A 230 18.68 -11.33 -18.56
N GLU A 231 18.73 -10.12 -18.02
CA GLU A 231 19.87 -9.62 -17.25
C GLU A 231 19.95 -10.24 -15.84
N THR A 232 18.82 -10.45 -15.18
CA THR A 232 18.78 -11.16 -13.88
C THR A 232 19.21 -12.63 -14.03
N SER A 233 18.81 -13.29 -15.11
CA SER A 233 19.22 -14.68 -15.42
C SER A 233 20.73 -14.82 -15.61
N LYS A 234 21.35 -13.91 -16.38
CA LYS A 234 22.81 -13.86 -16.57
C LYS A 234 23.58 -13.54 -15.28
N SER A 235 22.99 -12.71 -14.41
CA SER A 235 23.60 -12.32 -13.13
C SER A 235 23.62 -13.47 -12.11
N GLN A 236 22.63 -14.36 -12.16
CA GLN A 236 22.56 -15.56 -11.30
C GLN A 236 23.53 -16.66 -11.78
N GLU A 237 23.65 -16.91 -13.08
CA GLU A 237 24.66 -17.85 -13.63
C GLU A 237 26.10 -17.42 -13.29
N THR A 238 26.37 -16.12 -13.32
CA THR A 238 27.71 -15.58 -12.98
C THR A 238 28.04 -15.72 -11.49
N GLN A 239 27.03 -15.79 -10.60
CA GLN A 239 27.24 -16.04 -9.17
C GLN A 239 27.40 -17.53 -8.83
N GLU A 240 26.78 -18.44 -9.57
CA GLU A 240 26.97 -19.89 -9.38
C GLU A 240 28.35 -20.36 -9.86
N ILE A 241 28.87 -19.81 -10.96
CA ILE A 241 30.22 -20.15 -11.47
C ILE A 241 31.32 -19.73 -10.47
N LYS A 242 31.13 -18.65 -9.71
CA LYS A 242 32.08 -18.23 -8.65
C LYS A 242 32.03 -19.10 -7.39
N LYS A 243 30.94 -19.82 -7.12
CA LYS A 243 30.85 -20.77 -6.00
C LYS A 243 31.37 -22.16 -6.34
N GLY A 244 31.36 -22.56 -7.61
CA GLY A 244 31.89 -23.86 -8.06
C GLY A 244 33.42 -23.94 -8.19
N GLY A 245 34.13 -22.82 -8.18
CA GLY A 245 35.58 -22.77 -8.42
C GLY A 245 36.50 -23.01 -7.19
N LEU A 246 35.96 -23.24 -5.99
CA LEU A 246 36.77 -23.35 -4.76
C LEU A 246 36.96 -24.78 -4.21
N SER A 247 36.46 -25.83 -4.88
CA SER A 247 36.47 -27.21 -4.34
C SER A 247 37.38 -28.20 -5.08
N SER A 248 38.55 -27.78 -5.55
CA SER A 248 39.54 -28.73 -6.09
C SER A 248 40.99 -28.25 -5.93
N SER A 249 41.49 -28.18 -4.69
CA SER A 249 42.94 -28.11 -4.39
C SER A 249 43.20 -28.32 -2.90
N SER A 250 42.99 -29.52 -2.36
CA SER A 250 43.62 -29.93 -1.09
C SER A 250 43.64 -31.45 -0.98
N ASP A 251 44.56 -32.11 -1.69
CA ASP A 251 45.04 -33.44 -1.33
C ASP A 251 46.47 -33.59 -1.87
N ASN A 252 47.44 -33.08 -1.12
CA ASN A 252 48.76 -33.72 -1.06
C ASN A 252 49.59 -33.25 0.14
N LYS A 253 50.13 -34.25 0.84
CA LYS A 253 51.24 -34.26 1.81
C LYS A 253 50.95 -33.93 3.28
N GLY A 254 51.23 -34.94 4.11
CA GLY A 254 51.35 -34.88 5.56
C GLY A 254 51.25 -36.27 6.15
#